data_AF-A0A520X471-F1
#
_entry.id   AF-A0A520X471-F1
#
_cell.length_a   1.000
_cell.length_b   1.000
_cell.length_c   1.000
_cell.angle_alpha   90.00
_cell.angle_beta   90.00
_cell.angle_gamma   90.00
#
_symmetry.space_group_name_H-M   'P 1'
#
loop_
_entity.id
_entity.type
_entity.pdbx_description
1 polymer ?
#
loop_
_entity_poly.entity_id
_entity_poly.type
_entity_poly.pdbx_seq_one_letter_code
_entity_poly.pdbx_strand_id
1 'polypeptide(L)'
;MNWKAVILGGLAYYATAFVVSMAGGVFIHEGVLDAAYQATESFWRPELVQDPPDMATLMPMWITTGILTSFILAGIYMTFRGALSGPAWQRGLKFGVAMWLWGVCLMAAWSGVFN
;
A
#
# COMPACT_ATOMS: atom_id res chain seq x y z
N MET A 1 -21.91 5.93 9.15
CA MET A 1 -20.78 5.86 8.20
C MET A 1 -21.22 6.42 6.85
N ASN A 2 -20.49 7.35 6.24
CA ASN A 2 -20.85 7.92 4.93
C ASN A 2 -20.22 7.09 3.80
N TRP A 3 -20.99 6.18 3.21
CA TRP A 3 -20.52 5.27 2.15
C TRP A 3 -20.06 5.98 0.88
N LYS A 4 -20.66 7.13 0.54
CA LYS A 4 -20.20 7.92 -0.62
C LYS A 4 -18.77 8.41 -0.41
N ALA A 5 -18.45 8.86 0.80
CA ALA A 5 -17.10 9.29 1.14
C ALA A 5 -16.09 8.13 1.16
N VAL A 6 -16.51 6.93 1.58
CA VAL A 6 -15.65 5.73 1.54
C VAL A 6 -15.35 5.32 0.10
N ILE A 7 -16.36 5.25 -0.78
CA ILE A 7 -16.18 4.85 -2.17
C ILE A 7 -15.34 5.87 -2.93
N LEU A 8 -15.71 7.15 -2.89
CA LEU A 8 -14.98 8.19 -3.62
C LEU A 8 -13.58 8.41 -3.04
N GLY A 9 -13.46 8.40 -1.70
CA GLY A 9 -12.19 8.52 -1.01
C GLY A 9 -11.25 7.35 -1.28
N GLY A 10 -11.76 6.12 -1.32
CA GLY A 10 -10.96 4.94 -1.65
C GLY A 10 -10.51 4.90 -3.10
N LEU A 11 -11.36 5.31 -4.06
CA LEU A 11 -10.95 5.45 -5.46
C LEU A 11 -9.87 6.53 -5.63
N ALA A 12 -10.06 7.70 -5.01
CA ALA A 12 -9.07 8.77 -5.04
C ALA A 12 -7.74 8.36 -4.39
N TYR A 13 -7.80 7.65 -3.26
CA TYR A 13 -6.62 7.08 -2.61
C TYR A 13 -5.92 6.06 -3.52
N TYR A 14 -6.67 5.12 -4.12
CA TYR A 14 -6.09 4.11 -5.01
C TYR A 14 -5.39 4.75 -6.21
N ALA A 15 -6.05 5.69 -6.90
CA ALA A 15 -5.45 6.37 -8.04
C ALA A 15 -4.15 7.11 -7.65
N THR A 16 -4.15 7.77 -6.49
CA THR A 16 -2.95 8.45 -5.97
C THR A 16 -1.85 7.45 -5.62
N ALA A 17 -2.19 6.38 -4.89
CA ALA A 17 -1.24 5.35 -4.48
C ALA A 17 -0.65 4.63 -5.69
N PHE A 18 -1.44 4.36 -6.73
CA PHE A 18 -0.99 3.74 -7.97
C PHE A 18 0.03 4.60 -8.71
N VAL A 19 -0.22 5.92 -8.82
CA VAL A 19 0.76 6.85 -9.43
C VAL A 19 2.04 6.92 -8.60
N VAL A 20 1.92 7.00 -7.27
CA VAL A 20 3.08 7.02 -6.38
C VAL A 20 3.87 5.71 -6.46
N SER A 21 3.21 4.55 -6.59
CA SER A 21 3.88 3.25 -6.71
C SER A 21 4.65 3.11 -8.02
N MET A 22 4.22 3.76 -9.11
CA MET A 22 5.02 3.76 -10.35
C MET A 22 6.36 4.48 -10.15
N ALA A 23 6.36 5.60 -9.42
CA ALA A 23 7.59 6.34 -9.13
C ALA A 23 8.46 5.62 -8.09
N GLY A 24 7.86 5.12 -7.01
CA GLY A 24 8.59 4.43 -5.94
C GLY A 24 9.04 3.02 -6.30
N GLY A 25 8.33 2.36 -7.23
CA GLY A 25 8.54 0.97 -7.57
C GLY A 25 9.93 0.68 -8.10
N VAL A 26 10.44 1.51 -9.01
CA VAL A 26 11.79 1.35 -9.57
C VAL A 26 12.85 1.43 -8.48
N PHE A 27 12.79 2.44 -7.61
CA PHE A 27 13.80 2.61 -6.55
C PHE A 27 13.76 1.49 -5.51
N ILE A 28 12.57 1.00 -5.17
CA ILE A 28 12.40 0.00 -4.12
C ILE A 28 12.66 -1.40 -4.68
N HIS A 29 11.99 -1.80 -5.75
CA HIS A 29 12.01 -3.17 -6.26
C HIS A 29 13.27 -3.48 -7.08
N GLU A 30 13.76 -2.53 -7.88
CA GLU A 30 14.97 -2.72 -8.70
C GLU A 30 16.24 -2.18 -8.03
N GLY A 31 16.09 -1.36 -6.99
CA GLY A 31 17.22 -0.80 -6.23
C GLY A 31 17.48 -1.54 -4.93
N VAL A 32 16.61 -1.31 -3.93
CA VAL A 32 16.84 -1.78 -2.56
C VAL A 32 16.60 -3.28 -2.40
N LEU A 33 15.60 -3.82 -3.10
CA LEU A 33 15.12 -5.19 -2.88
C LEU A 33 15.57 -6.20 -3.93
N ASP A 34 16.21 -5.80 -5.02
CA ASP A 34 16.53 -6.68 -6.16
C ASP A 34 17.35 -7.91 -5.72
N ALA A 35 18.45 -7.69 -5.01
CA ALA A 35 19.29 -8.79 -4.50
C ALA A 35 18.51 -9.73 -3.55
N ALA A 36 17.57 -9.20 -2.77
CA ALA A 36 16.73 -10.00 -1.88
C ALA A 36 15.72 -10.84 -2.67
N TYR A 37 15.15 -10.31 -3.75
CA TYR A 37 14.26 -11.06 -4.64
C TYR A 37 14.97 -12.21 -5.33
N GLN A 38 16.17 -11.96 -5.88
CA GLN A 38 16.97 -13.01 -6.50
C GLN A 38 17.36 -14.10 -5.49
N ALA A 39 17.80 -13.71 -4.30
CA ALA A 39 18.20 -14.66 -3.25
C ALA A 39 17.04 -15.50 -2.70
N THR A 40 15.79 -15.08 -2.90
CA THR A 40 14.59 -15.75 -2.37
C THR A 40 13.61 -16.19 -3.46
N GLU A 41 14.04 -16.24 -4.73
CA GLU A 41 13.19 -16.51 -5.90
C GLU A 41 12.26 -17.72 -5.72
N SER A 42 12.75 -18.78 -5.06
CA SER A 42 12.02 -20.03 -4.82
C SER A 42 10.78 -19.88 -3.92
N PHE A 43 10.68 -18.79 -3.16
CA PHE A 43 9.52 -18.49 -2.31
C PHE A 43 8.49 -17.61 -2.99
N TRP A 44 8.83 -17.02 -4.14
CA TRP A 44 7.92 -16.16 -4.89
C TRP A 44 7.03 -16.96 -5.82
N ARG A 45 5.95 -16.32 -6.26
CA ARG A 45 5.03 -16.94 -7.22
C ARG A 45 5.74 -17.12 -8.56
N PRO A 46 5.48 -18.24 -9.28
CA PRO A 46 6.10 -18.45 -10.59
C PRO A 46 5.84 -17.32 -11.59
N GLU A 47 4.68 -16.67 -11.53
CA GLU A 47 4.34 -15.54 -12.42
C GLU A 47 5.23 -14.30 -12.22
N LEU A 48 5.78 -14.12 -11.00
CA LEU A 48 6.68 -13.01 -10.65
C LEU A 48 8.13 -13.24 -11.08
N VAL A 49 8.56 -14.50 -11.17
CA VAL A 49 9.97 -14.89 -11.40
C VAL A 49 10.27 -15.06 -12.89
N GLN A 50 9.25 -15.07 -13.74
CA GLN A 50 9.42 -15.08 -15.20
C GLN A 50 10.10 -13.79 -15.68
N ASP A 51 10.85 -13.89 -16.78
CA ASP A 51 11.48 -12.75 -17.45
C ASP A 51 11.00 -12.66 -18.93
N PRO A 52 10.12 -11.71 -19.28
CA PRO A 52 9.47 -10.74 -18.38
C PRO A 52 8.39 -11.40 -17.49
N PRO A 53 8.00 -10.79 -16.35
CA PRO A 53 6.93 -11.30 -15.49
C PRO A 53 5.61 -11.47 -16.23
N ASP A 54 4.78 -12.44 -15.81
CA ASP A 54 3.44 -12.65 -16.36
C ASP A 54 2.46 -11.59 -15.84
N MET A 55 2.53 -10.42 -16.47
CA MET A 55 1.69 -9.28 -16.13
C MET A 55 0.21 -9.53 -16.38
N ALA A 56 -0.16 -10.47 -17.26
CA ALA A 56 -1.55 -10.79 -17.54
C ALA A 56 -2.21 -11.44 -16.31
N THR A 57 -1.48 -12.29 -15.60
CA THR A 57 -1.95 -12.89 -14.34
C THR A 57 -1.78 -11.93 -13.15
N LEU A 58 -0.65 -11.22 -13.07
CA LEU A 58 -0.30 -10.37 -11.91
C LEU A 58 -1.14 -9.09 -11.79
N MET A 59 -1.35 -8.36 -12.88
CA MET A 59 -2.02 -7.06 -12.86
C MET A 59 -3.43 -7.11 -12.26
N PRO A 60 -4.31 -8.08 -12.62
CA PRO A 60 -5.62 -8.21 -11.98
C PRO A 60 -5.54 -8.32 -10.46
N MET A 61 -4.61 -9.15 -9.95
CA MET A 61 -4.49 -9.37 -8.51
C MET A 61 -3.97 -8.14 -7.77
N TRP A 62 -2.99 -7.43 -8.35
CA TRP A 62 -2.49 -6.19 -7.78
C TRP A 62 -3.54 -5.09 -7.77
N ILE A 63 -4.27 -4.92 -8.88
CA ILE A 63 -5.38 -3.96 -8.99
C ILE A 63 -6.46 -4.28 -7.96
N THR A 64 -6.93 -5.54 -7.90
CA THR A 64 -7.96 -5.96 -6.96
C THR A 64 -7.51 -5.73 -5.52
N THR A 65 -6.30 -6.14 -5.16
CA THR A 65 -5.78 -5.97 -3.81
C THR A 65 -5.65 -4.48 -3.45
N GLY A 66 -5.16 -3.66 -4.38
CA GLY A 66 -5.04 -2.21 -4.19
C GLY A 66 -6.38 -1.52 -4.00
N ILE A 67 -7.40 -1.87 -4.79
CA ILE A 67 -8.76 -1.32 -4.67
C ILE A 67 -9.43 -1.76 -3.36
N LEU A 68 -9.33 -3.03 -2.98
CA LEU A 68 -9.91 -3.51 -1.73
C LEU A 68 -9.26 -2.81 -0.53
N THR A 69 -7.92 -2.73 -0.54
CA THR A 69 -7.16 -2.06 0.52
C THR A 69 -7.50 -0.58 0.60
N SER A 70 -7.69 0.11 -0.53
CA SER A 70 -8.05 1.53 -0.54
C SER A 70 -9.42 1.79 0.08
N PHE A 71 -10.42 0.94 -0.18
CA PHE A 71 -11.74 1.06 0.45
C PHE A 71 -11.70 0.77 1.95
N ILE A 72 -10.91 -0.21 2.37
CA ILE A 72 -10.71 -0.51 3.79
C ILE A 72 -10.07 0.70 4.49
N LEU A 73 -8.98 1.25 3.94
CA LEU A 73 -8.31 2.41 4.50
C LEU A 73 -9.21 3.65 4.54
N ALA A 74 -9.99 3.89 3.48
CA ALA A 74 -10.98 4.97 3.47
C ALA A 74 -12.05 4.75 4.56
N GLY A 75 -12.52 3.52 4.75
CA GLY A 75 -13.44 3.16 5.83
C GLY A 75 -12.87 3.45 7.22
N ILE A 76 -11.63 3.02 7.46
CA ILE A 76 -10.90 3.28 8.70
C ILE A 76 -10.75 4.80 8.92
N TYR A 77 -10.27 5.54 7.92
CA TYR A 77 -10.15 7.00 8.00
C TYR A 77 -11.48 7.66 8.35
N MET A 78 -12.58 7.23 7.73
CA MET A 78 -13.91 7.79 8.00
C MET A 78 -14.37 7.60 9.45
N THR A 79 -13.89 6.55 10.12
CA THR A 79 -14.13 6.30 11.56
C THR A 79 -13.32 7.25 12.43
N PHE A 80 -12.04 7.48 12.12
CA PHE A 80 -11.13 8.26 12.97
C PHE A 80 -11.08 9.76 12.66
N ARG A 81 -11.47 10.20 11.46
CA ARG A 81 -11.33 11.61 11.02
C ARG A 81 -12.03 12.64 11.90
N GLY A 82 -13.01 12.22 12.70
CA GLY A 82 -13.70 13.09 13.66
C GLY A 82 -12.81 13.50 14.83
N ALA A 83 -11.90 12.62 15.24
CA ALA A 83 -10.95 12.86 16.33
C ALA A 83 -9.72 13.67 15.89
N LEU A 84 -9.52 13.84 14.58
CA LEU A 84 -8.38 14.57 14.03
C LEU A 84 -8.73 16.05 13.85
N SER A 85 -7.96 16.94 14.47
CA SER A 85 -8.11 18.39 14.37
C SER A 85 -7.57 18.95 13.04
N GLY A 86 -8.14 20.07 12.59
CA GLY A 86 -7.69 20.83 11.41
C GLY A 86 -8.59 20.66 10.17
N PRO A 87 -8.24 21.31 9.05
CA PRO A 87 -8.89 21.12 7.75
C PRO A 87 -8.67 19.70 7.19
N ALA A 88 -9.45 19.33 6.17
CA ALA A 88 -9.51 17.97 5.65
C ALA A 88 -8.14 17.40 5.22
N TRP A 89 -7.28 18.21 4.58
CA TRP A 89 -5.96 17.78 4.15
C TRP A 89 -5.02 17.47 5.33
N GLN A 90 -5.10 18.24 6.42
CA GLN A 90 -4.30 18.00 7.63
C GLN A 90 -4.73 16.71 8.32
N ARG A 91 -6.04 16.44 8.36
CA ARG A 91 -6.55 15.18 8.93
C ARG A 91 -6.08 13.98 8.11
N GLY A 92 -6.14 14.09 6.78
CA GLY A 92 -5.60 13.08 5.87
C GLY A 92 -4.11 12.83 6.09
N LEU A 93 -3.32 13.90 6.21
CA LEU A 93 -1.87 13.79 6.47
C LEU A 93 -1.57 13.14 7.82
N LYS A 94 -2.23 13.56 8.90
CA LYS A 94 -2.08 12.96 10.24
C LYS A 94 -2.40 11.47 10.22
N PHE A 95 -3.49 11.09 9.56
CA PHE A 95 -3.86 9.70 9.40
C PHE A 95 -2.82 8.92 8.56
N GLY A 96 -2.36 9.50 7.45
CA GLY A 96 -1.33 8.89 6.61
C GLY A 96 -0.02 8.63 7.34
N VAL A 97 0.46 9.60 8.14
CA VAL A 97 1.65 9.43 8.98
C VAL A 97 1.44 8.33 10.02
N ALA A 98 0.28 8.28 10.67
CA ALA A 98 -0.03 7.22 11.63
C ALA A 98 -0.01 5.83 10.97
N MET A 99 -0.60 5.69 9.77
CA MET A 99 -0.58 4.45 9.01
C MET A 99 0.83 4.06 8.54
N TRP A 100 1.65 5.03 8.14
CA TRP A 100 3.04 4.78 7.78
C TRP A 100 3.87 4.30 8.98
N LEU A 101 3.77 4.98 10.13
CA LEU A 101 4.42 4.55 11.36
C LEU A 101 3.99 3.15 11.79
N TRP A 102 2.69 2.86 11.71
CA TRP A 102 2.16 1.53 11.96
C TRP A 102 2.78 0.47 11.03
N GLY A 103 2.87 0.77 9.72
CA GLY A 103 3.52 -0.10 8.75
C GLY A 103 5.00 -0.34 9.04
N VAL A 104 5.75 0.71 9.40
CA VAL A 104 7.17 0.59 9.79
C VAL A 104 7.32 -0.29 11.03
N CYS A 105 6.50 -0.08 12.06
CA CYS A 105 6.52 -0.90 13.27
C CYS A 105 6.20 -2.37 12.98
N LEU A 106 5.20 -2.65 12.14
CA LEU A 106 4.87 -4.01 11.72
C LEU A 106 6.04 -4.67 10.99
N MET A 107 6.66 -3.99 10.03
CA MET A 107 7.79 -4.55 9.29
C MET A 107 8.99 -4.81 10.21
N ALA A 108 9.32 -3.86 11.09
CA ALA A 108 10.39 -4.02 12.07
C ALA A 108 10.13 -5.19 13.04
N ALA A 109 8.88 -5.39 13.47
CA ALA A 109 8.49 -6.54 14.28
C ALA A 109 8.65 -7.86 13.50
N TRP A 110 8.21 -7.91 12.24
CA TRP A 110 8.40 -9.08 11.38
C TRP A 110 9.88 -9.39 11.11
N SER A 111 10.74 -8.37 11.13
CA SER A 111 12.20 -8.51 11.02
C SER A 111 12.90 -8.77 12.36
N GLY A 112 12.17 -8.96 13.46
CA GLY A 112 12.74 -9.29 14.78
C GLY A 112 13.49 -8.14 15.46
N VAL A 113 13.33 -6.90 15.00
CA VAL A 113 13.95 -5.69 15.59
C VAL A 113 13.30 -5.35 16.93
N PHE A 114 11.99 -5.53 17.02
CA PHE A 114 11.20 -5.36 18.23
C PHE A 114 10.79 -6.75 18.74
N ASN A 115 11.75 -7.48 19.32
CA ASN A 115 11.49 -8.64 20.18
C ASN A 115 11.38 -8.17 21.63
#